data_AF-A6VSV4-F1
#
_entry.id   AF-A6VSV4-F1
#
_cell.length_a   1.000
_cell.length_b   1.000
_cell.length_c   1.000
_cell.angle_alpha   90.00
_cell.angle_beta   90.00
_cell.angle_gamma   90.00
#
_symmetry.space_group_name_H-M   'P 1'
#
loop_
_entity.id
_entity.type
_entity.pdbx_description
1 polymer ?
#
loop_
_entity_poly.entity_id
_entity_poly.type
_entity_poly.pdbx_seq_one_letter_code
_entity_poly.pdbx_strand_id
1 'polypeptide(L)'
;MKKVEIQLLAEQALGLTPDQADALIDNGEDYDTPLKERFGVDLETFGKIVNALTPLTPVIEQPKTNQLMHAFVQLRGGRGEILAKQAIHN
;
A
#
# COMPACT_ATOMS: atom_id res chain seq x y z
N MET A 1 3.97 -7.97 4.70
CA MET A 1 3.75 -7.23 3.44
C MET A 1 5.08 -7.12 2.68
N LYS A 2 5.09 -7.18 1.35
CA LYS A 2 6.30 -7.02 0.52
C LYS A 2 6.67 -5.54 0.37
N LYS A 3 7.95 -5.22 0.14
CA LYS A 3 8.43 -3.83 -0.06
C LYS A 3 7.66 -3.09 -1.16
N VAL A 4 7.38 -3.75 -2.28
CA VAL A 4 6.63 -3.17 -3.41
C VAL A 4 5.19 -2.78 -3.03
N GLU A 5 4.53 -3.56 -2.18
CA GLU A 5 3.17 -3.25 -1.69
C GLU A 5 3.21 -2.03 -0.75
N ILE A 6 4.26 -1.92 0.08
CA ILE A 6 4.47 -0.77 0.95
C ILE A 6 4.71 0.51 0.13
N GLN A 7 5.54 0.43 -0.91
CA GLN A 7 5.80 1.54 -1.84
C GLN A 7 4.52 1.99 -2.54
N LEU A 8 3.74 1.06 -3.08
CA LEU A 8 2.46 1.37 -3.71
C LEU A 8 1.48 2.04 -2.74
N LEU A 9 1.40 1.56 -1.50
CA LEU A 9 0.59 2.22 -0.46
C LEU A 9 1.12 3.62 -0.10
N ALA A 10 2.44 3.80 -0.07
CA ALA A 10 3.06 5.10 0.19
C ALA A 10 2.71 6.10 -0.93
N GLU A 11 2.82 5.70 -2.20
CA GLU A 11 2.41 6.51 -3.35
C GLU A 11 0.95 6.97 -3.23
N GLN A 12 0.05 6.03 -2.90
CA GLN A 12 -1.37 6.36 -2.73
C GLN A 12 -1.62 7.26 -1.52
N ALA A 13 -0.92 7.06 -0.40
CA ALA A 13 -1.04 7.90 0.80
C ALA A 13 -0.51 9.33 0.57
N LEU A 14 0.57 9.44 -0.22
CA LEU A 14 1.17 10.70 -0.66
C LEU A 14 0.37 11.35 -1.80
N GLY A 15 -0.59 10.66 -2.41
CA GLY A 15 -1.39 11.16 -3.51
C GLY A 15 -0.57 11.45 -4.77
N LEU A 16 0.50 10.67 -5.00
CA LEU A 16 1.38 10.84 -6.14
C LEU A 16 0.68 10.39 -7.43
N THR A 17 0.93 11.12 -8.51
CA THR A 17 0.64 10.64 -9.87
C THR A 17 1.63 9.54 -10.28
N PRO A 18 1.32 8.71 -11.28
CA PRO A 18 2.28 7.74 -11.82
C PRO A 18 3.61 8.41 -12.22
N ASP A 19 3.55 9.53 -12.93
CA ASP A 19 4.75 10.27 -13.35
C ASP A 19 5.61 10.76 -12.16
N GLN A 20 4.98 11.15 -11.05
CA GLN A 20 5.69 11.56 -9.84
C GLN A 20 6.32 10.36 -9.12
N ALA A 21 5.63 9.22 -9.10
CA ALA A 21 6.17 7.98 -8.55
C ALA A 21 7.36 7.47 -9.38
N ASP A 22 7.25 7.48 -10.70
CA ASP A 22 8.32 7.09 -11.62
C ASP A 22 9.55 8.00 -11.45
N ALA A 23 9.34 9.31 -11.31
CA ALA A 23 10.43 10.27 -11.08
C ALA A 23 11.19 9.99 -9.77
N LEU A 24 10.51 9.57 -8.69
CA LEU A 24 11.19 9.20 -7.44
C LEU A 24 12.10 7.98 -7.65
N ILE A 25 11.59 6.97 -8.36
CA ILE A 25 12.34 5.74 -8.67
C ILE A 25 13.56 6.06 -9.55
N ASP A 26 13.37 6.84 -10.62
CA ASP A 26 14.40 7.15 -11.61
C ASP A 26 15.51 8.06 -11.07
N ASN A 27 15.17 8.97 -10.15
CA ASN A 27 16.15 9.86 -9.53
C ASN A 27 16.95 9.19 -8.38
N GLY A 28 16.65 7.93 -8.07
CA GLY A 28 17.22 7.24 -6.90
C GLY A 28 16.78 7.86 -5.57
N GLU A 29 15.72 8.67 -5.60
CA GLU A 29 15.09 9.21 -4.40
C GLU A 29 14.27 8.11 -3.73
N ASP A 30 14.34 8.02 -2.40
CA ASP A 30 13.47 7.13 -1.64
C ASP A 30 12.16 7.84 -1.28
N TYR A 31 11.17 7.02 -0.89
CA TYR A 31 9.90 7.54 -0.40
C TYR A 31 10.04 8.17 1.00
N ASP A 32 11.21 8.13 1.65
CA ASP A 32 11.39 8.59 3.03
C ASP A 32 11.25 10.11 3.12
N THR A 33 11.81 10.85 2.16
CA THR A 33 11.70 12.32 2.15
C THR A 33 10.24 12.80 2.11
N PRO A 34 9.42 12.42 1.10
CA PRO A 34 8.02 12.86 1.06
C PRO A 34 7.18 12.30 2.21
N LEU A 35 7.45 11.07 2.68
CA LEU A 35 6.76 10.51 3.86
C LEU A 35 7.10 11.28 5.14
N LYS A 36 8.36 11.69 5.30
CA LYS A 36 8.82 12.46 6.46
C LYS A 36 8.20 13.84 6.48
N GLU A 37 8.14 14.52 5.34
CA GLU A 37 7.53 15.84 5.24
C GLU A 37 6.02 15.81 5.53
N ARG A 38 5.31 14.79 5.03
CA ARG A 38 3.84 14.73 5.15
C ARG A 38 3.35 14.07 6.44
N PHE A 39 4.03 13.03 6.90
CA PHE A 39 3.57 12.16 7.99
C PHE A 39 4.59 12.03 9.13
N GLY A 40 5.79 12.58 8.99
CA GLY A 40 6.84 12.50 10.02
C GLY A 40 7.48 11.13 10.16
N VAL A 41 7.38 10.26 9.15
CA VAL A 41 7.91 8.88 9.18
C VAL A 41 8.70 8.56 7.91
N ASP A 42 9.64 7.61 7.99
CA ASP A 42 10.30 7.01 6.83
C ASP A 42 9.47 5.83 6.26
N LEU A 43 9.88 5.28 5.12
CA LEU A 43 9.20 4.16 4.46
C LEU A 43 9.19 2.89 5.32
N GLU A 44 10.24 2.65 6.09
CA GLU A 44 10.30 1.49 6.99
C GLU A 44 9.24 1.59 8.09
N THR A 45 9.15 2.74 8.75
CA THR A 45 8.18 3.02 9.81
C THR A 45 6.76 3.06 9.25
N PHE A 46 6.56 3.67 8.08
CA PHE A 46 5.30 3.58 7.35
C PHE A 46 4.90 2.13 7.10
N GLY A 47 5.83 1.29 6.63
CA GLY A 47 5.66 -0.15 6.44
C GLY A 47 5.18 -0.88 7.70
N LYS A 48 5.78 -0.58 8.85
CA LYS A 48 5.36 -1.13 10.15
C LYS A 48 3.94 -0.72 10.51
N ILE A 49 3.59 0.55 10.30
CA ILE A 49 2.25 1.09 10.58
C ILE A 49 1.21 0.42 9.69
N VAL A 50 1.39 0.40 8.37
CA VAL A 50 0.40 -0.21 7.46
C VAL A 50 0.24 -1.71 7.72
N ASN A 51 1.32 -2.40 8.07
CA ASN A 51 1.24 -3.81 8.44
C ASN A 51 0.44 -4.02 9.74
N ALA A 52 0.61 -3.14 10.73
CA ALA A 52 -0.20 -3.16 11.96
C ALA A 52 -1.69 -2.82 11.73
N LEU A 53 -1.97 -1.96 10.75
CA LEU A 53 -3.34 -1.59 10.37
C LEU A 53 -4.01 -2.60 9.43
N THR A 54 -3.24 -3.49 8.78
CA THR A 54 -3.77 -4.44 7.80
C THR A 54 -4.92 -5.29 8.36
N PRO A 55 -4.85 -5.85 9.58
CA PRO A 55 -5.95 -6.62 10.18
C PRO A 55 -7.24 -5.82 10.45
N LEU A 56 -7.19 -4.49 10.37
CA LEU A 56 -8.35 -3.61 10.55
C LEU A 56 -9.04 -3.28 9.21
N THR A 57 -8.46 -3.68 8.09
CA THR A 57 -9.08 -3.49 6.77
C THR A 57 -10.26 -4.46 6.60
N PRO A 58 -11.25 -4.13 5.74
CA PRO A 58 -12.34 -5.03 5.43
C PRO A 58 -11.83 -6.40 4.97
N VAL A 59 -12.50 -7.45 5.44
CA VAL A 59 -12.26 -8.81 4.95
C VAL A 59 -12.93 -8.97 3.60
N ILE A 60 -12.17 -9.41 2.61
CA ILE A 60 -12.67 -9.76 1.28
C ILE A 60 -12.39 -11.22 1.00
N GLU A 61 -13.26 -11.83 0.19
CA GLU A 61 -13.08 -13.19 -0.30
C GLU A 61 -12.55 -13.15 -1.74
N GLN A 62 -11.43 -13.82 -2.00
CA GLN A 62 -10.92 -13.91 -3.36
C GLN A 62 -11.77 -14.86 -4.20
N PRO A 63 -12.28 -14.43 -5.36
CA PRO A 63 -13.04 -15.29 -6.25
C PRO A 63 -12.20 -16.51 -6.68
N LYS A 64 -12.86 -17.67 -6.80
CA LYS A 64 -12.29 -18.98 -7.21
C LYS A 64 -11.47 -19.71 -6.15
N THR A 65 -10.82 -19.02 -5.22
CA THR A 65 -10.04 -19.67 -4.14
C THR A 65 -10.79 -19.73 -2.82
N ASN A 66 -11.85 -18.94 -2.65
CA ASN A 66 -12.61 -18.76 -1.40
C ASN A 66 -11.70 -18.38 -0.22
N GLN A 67 -10.53 -17.80 -0.52
CA GLN A 67 -9.56 -17.40 0.48
C GLN A 67 -9.98 -16.06 1.08
N LEU A 68 -10.15 -16.02 2.40
CA LEU A 68 -10.40 -14.80 3.15
C LEU A 68 -9.09 -14.02 3.35
N MET A 69 -9.14 -12.71 3.15
CA MET A 69 -7.99 -11.84 3.32
C MET A 69 -8.38 -10.44 3.76
N HIS A 70 -7.49 -9.80 4.49
CA HIS A 70 -7.47 -8.36 4.71
C HIS A 70 -6.84 -7.68 3.50
N ALA A 71 -7.40 -6.57 3.03
CA ALA A 71 -6.89 -5.87 1.86
C ALA A 71 -7.07 -4.35 1.91
N PHE A 72 -6.04 -3.63 1.48
CA PHE A 72 -6.16 -2.24 1.04
C PHE A 72 -6.59 -2.23 -0.42
N VAL A 73 -7.70 -1.54 -0.71
CA VAL A 73 -8.33 -1.52 -2.03
C VAL A 73 -8.49 -0.09 -2.52
N GLN A 74 -8.21 0.15 -3.80
CA GLN A 74 -8.53 1.39 -4.48
C GLN A 74 -9.59 1.16 -5.55
N LEU A 75 -10.55 2.07 -5.67
CA LEU A 75 -11.54 2.03 -6.75
C LEU A 75 -10.99 2.74 -7.99
N ARG A 76 -10.81 2.01 -9.10
CA ARG A 76 -10.41 2.56 -10.41
C ARG A 76 -11.38 2.09 -11.49
N GLY A 77 -11.96 3.03 -12.24
CA GLY A 77 -12.89 2.70 -13.34
C GLY A 77 -14.08 1.82 -12.91
N GLY A 78 -14.59 2.01 -11.69
CA GLY A 78 -15.69 1.21 -11.14
C GLY A 78 -15.30 -0.20 -10.67
N ARG A 79 -14.00 -0.54 -10.65
CA ARG A 79 -13.49 -1.84 -10.18
C ARG A 79 -12.55 -1.63 -9.00
N GLY A 80 -12.64 -2.50 -8.00
CA GLY A 80 -11.72 -2.54 -6.88
C GLY A 80 -10.40 -3.21 -7.27
N GLU A 81 -9.29 -2.52 -7.08
CA GLU A 81 -7.93 -3.03 -7.26
C GLU A 81 -7.27 -3.21 -5.88
N ILE A 82 -6.72 -4.39 -5.62
CA ILE A 82 -6.01 -4.69 -4.38
C ILE A 82 -4.60 -4.15 -4.48
N LEU A 83 -4.25 -3.22 -3.58
CA LEU A 83 -2.90 -2.65 -3.51
C LEU A 83 -1.98 -3.50 -2.63
N ALA A 84 -2.52 -4.00 -1.52
CA ALA A 84 -1.82 -4.85 -0.59
C ALA A 84 -2.80 -5.77 0.12
N LYS A 85 -2.37 -6.98 0.45
CA LYS A 85 -3.22 -7.97 1.11
C LYS A 85 -2.48 -8.84 2.11
N GLN A 86 -3.24 -9.37 3.06
CA GLN A 86 -2.78 -10.37 4.02
C GLN A 86 -3.84 -11.48 4.11
N ALA A 87 -3.43 -12.70 3.76
CA ALA A 87 -4.28 -13.87 3.92
C ALA A 87 -4.58 -14.11 5.41
N ILE A 88 -5.84 -14.42 5.70
CA ILE A 88 -6.28 -14.83 7.03
C ILE A 88 -6.04 -16.34 7.12
N HIS A 89 -5.18 -16.73 8.05
CA HIS A 89 -4.96 -18.13 8.39
C HIS A 89 -5.66 -18.35 9.74
N ASN A 90 -6.59 -19.31 9.78
CA ASN A 90 -7.25 -19.75 11.01
C ASN A 90 -6.32 -20.65 11.83
#